data_AF-K0IJY3-F1
#
_entry.id   AF-K0IJY3-F1
#
_cell.length_a   1.000
_cell.length_b   1.000
_cell.length_c   1.000
_cell.angle_alpha   90.00
_cell.angle_beta   90.00
_cell.angle_gamma   90.00
#
_symmetry.space_group_name_H-M   'P 1'
#
loop_
_entity.id
_entity.type
_entity.pdbx_description
1 polymer ?
#
loop_
_entity_poly.entity_id
_entity_poly.type
_entity_poly.pdbx_seq_one_letter_code
_entity_poly.pdbx_strand_id
1 'polypeptide(L)'
;MGQVYEIHKYRGESFLYVVARTNKHSENYVRGDVEKMNAMLTPEMRSEGVRYVFALGTVDSMGKKTGDRTRKKDKSILDPEGAAATS
;
A
#
# COMPACT_ATOMS: atom_id res chain seq x y z
N MET A 1 14.93 -12.00 -20.06
CA MET A 1 14.27 -10.79 -19.51
C MET A 1 13.05 -11.24 -18.74
N GLY A 2 13.10 -11.23 -17.40
CA GLY A 2 11.95 -11.66 -16.59
C GLY A 2 10.91 -10.54 -16.55
N GLN A 3 9.71 -10.80 -17.06
CA GLN A 3 8.58 -9.92 -16.81
C GLN A 3 8.12 -10.10 -15.36
N VAL A 4 7.96 -9.00 -14.65
CA VAL A 4 7.44 -9.01 -13.29
C VAL A 4 6.09 -8.33 -13.32
N TYR A 5 5.09 -9.00 -12.76
CA TYR A 5 3.74 -8.48 -12.64
C TYR A 5 3.53 -7.88 -11.27
N GLU A 6 2.85 -6.73 -11.23
CA GLU A 6 2.60 -5.97 -10.03
C GLU A 6 1.13 -5.60 -9.91
N ILE A 7 0.68 -5.50 -8.66
CA ILE A 7 -0.64 -4.99 -8.33
C ILE A 7 -0.44 -3.71 -7.53
N HIS A 8 -0.83 -2.58 -8.09
CA HIS A 8 -0.71 -1.27 -7.47
C HIS A 8 -2.03 -0.90 -6.81
N LYS A 9 -1.95 -0.26 -5.64
CA LYS A 9 -3.11 0.35 -4.99
C LYS A 9 -3.07 1.86 -5.20
N TYR A 10 -4.21 2.41 -5.58
CA TYR A 10 -4.43 3.84 -5.72
C TYR A 10 -5.55 4.31 -4.81
N ARG A 11 -5.54 5.59 -4.48
CA ARG A 11 -6.67 6.33 -3.90
C ARG A 11 -6.87 7.60 -4.70
N GLY A 12 -7.95 7.65 -5.47
CA GLY A 12 -8.17 8.65 -6.51
C GLY A 12 -7.08 8.55 -7.59
N GLU A 13 -6.33 9.64 -7.74
CA GLU A 13 -5.20 9.75 -8.68
C GLU A 13 -3.85 9.45 -8.01
N SER A 14 -3.82 9.31 -6.68
CA SER A 14 -2.59 9.10 -5.92
C SER A 14 -2.24 7.63 -5.82
N PHE A 15 -1.02 7.29 -6.22
CA PHE A 15 -0.42 5.99 -5.93
C PHE A 15 -0.18 5.86 -4.42
N LEU A 16 -0.55 4.71 -3.85
CA LEU A 16 -0.31 4.39 -2.45
C LEU A 16 0.91 3.47 -2.30
N TYR A 17 0.79 2.23 -2.77
CA TYR A 17 1.83 1.21 -2.66
C TYR A 17 1.56 0.02 -3.59
N VAL A 18 2.60 -0.79 -3.82
CA VAL A 18 2.49 -2.10 -4.49
C VAL A 18 1.98 -3.14 -3.49
N VAL A 19 0.84 -3.74 -3.79
CA VAL A 19 0.20 -4.78 -2.96
C VAL A 19 0.90 -6.11 -3.13
N ALA A 20 1.18 -6.48 -4.37
CA ALA A 20 1.76 -7.77 -4.71
C ALA A 20 2.69 -7.63 -5.92
N ARG A 21 3.69 -8.52 -5.96
CA ARG A 21 4.64 -8.62 -7.05
C ARG A 21 4.95 -10.09 -7.31
N THR A 22 4.85 -10.53 -8.55
CA THR A 22 5.15 -11.91 -8.93
C THR A 22 5.82 -11.98 -10.30
N ASN A 23 6.80 -12.88 -10.44
CA ASN A 23 7.41 -13.23 -11.72
C ASN A 23 7.16 -14.71 -12.09
N LYS A 24 6.33 -15.40 -11.30
CA LYS A 24 6.07 -16.85 -11.44
C LYS A 24 4.70 -17.17 -12.02
N HIS A 25 3.78 -16.21 -12.01
CA HIS A 25 2.43 -16.38 -12.52
C HIS A 25 2.26 -15.72 -13.88
N SER A 26 1.27 -16.19 -14.65
CA SER A 26 0.88 -15.59 -15.93
C SER A 26 0.11 -14.28 -15.71
N GLU A 27 0.14 -13.39 -16.70
CA GLU A 27 -0.61 -12.13 -16.68
C GLU A 27 -2.09 -12.34 -16.33
N ASN A 28 -2.74 -13.34 -16.95
CA ASN A 28 -4.15 -13.65 -16.73
C ASN A 28 -4.46 -13.95 -15.25
N TYR A 29 -3.55 -14.63 -14.56
CA TYR A 29 -3.72 -14.92 -13.14
C TYR A 29 -3.71 -13.65 -12.31
N VAL A 30 -2.76 -12.74 -12.58
CA VAL A 30 -2.63 -11.48 -11.85
C VAL A 30 -3.79 -10.52 -12.15
N ARG A 31 -4.27 -10.48 -13.40
CA ARG A 31 -5.47 -9.72 -13.77
C ARG A 31 -6.71 -10.22 -13.04
N GLY A 32 -6.90 -11.54 -12.95
CA GLY A 32 -7.99 -12.12 -12.18
C GLY A 32 -7.92 -11.76 -10.68
N ASP A 33 -6.73 -11.67 -10.11
CA ASP A 33 -6.54 -11.21 -8.73
C ASP A 33 -6.91 -9.73 -8.56
N VAL A 34 -6.51 -8.86 -9.50
CA VAL A 34 -6.89 -7.43 -9.50
C VAL A 34 -8.41 -7.27 -9.56
N GLU A 35 -9.09 -8.05 -10.40
CA GLU A 35 -10.56 -8.03 -10.49
C GLU A 35 -11.21 -8.48 -9.19
N LYS A 36 -10.76 -9.60 -8.60
CA LYS A 36 -11.25 -10.07 -7.29
C LYS A 36 -11.03 -9.04 -6.20
N MET A 37 -9.84 -8.41 -6.15
CA MET A 37 -9.52 -7.39 -5.16
C MET A 37 -10.39 -6.15 -5.32
N ASN A 38 -10.65 -5.70 -6.54
CA ASN A 38 -11.59 -4.60 -6.77
C ASN A 38 -13.04 -4.99 -6.44
N ALA A 39 -13.44 -6.24 -6.70
CA ALA A 39 -14.76 -6.75 -6.33
C ALA A 39 -14.96 -6.80 -4.81
N MET A 40 -13.91 -7.12 -4.05
CA MET A 40 -13.89 -7.13 -2.58
C MET A 40 -13.81 -5.73 -1.94
N LEU A 41 -13.61 -4.66 -2.71
CA LEU A 41 -13.65 -3.30 -2.16
C LEU A 41 -15.05 -2.98 -1.65
N THR A 42 -15.13 -2.47 -0.41
CA THR A 42 -16.36 -1.94 0.15
C THR A 42 -16.79 -0.68 -0.63
N PRO A 43 -18.09 -0.37 -0.66
CA PRO A 43 -18.61 0.82 -1.32
C PRO A 43 -17.98 2.12 -0.79
N GLU A 44 -17.67 2.18 0.52
CA GLU A 44 -16.96 3.31 1.14
C GLU A 44 -15.57 3.50 0.53
N MET A 45 -14.78 2.43 0.41
CA MET A 45 -13.46 2.50 -0.19
C MET A 45 -13.52 2.90 -1.67
N ARG A 46 -14.51 2.41 -2.42
CA ARG A 46 -14.72 2.85 -3.81
C ARG A 46 -15.08 4.33 -3.89
N SER A 47 -15.91 4.82 -2.96
CA SER A 47 -16.27 6.24 -2.85
C SER A 47 -15.06 7.12 -2.51
N GLU A 48 -14.16 6.63 -1.67
CA GLU A 48 -12.86 7.26 -1.40
C GLU A 48 -11.86 7.21 -2.58
N GLY A 49 -12.27 6.61 -3.70
CA GLY A 49 -11.46 6.46 -4.91
C GLY A 49 -10.43 5.33 -4.83
N VAL A 50 -10.55 4.40 -3.88
CA VAL A 50 -9.63 3.26 -3.78
C VAL A 50 -9.85 2.33 -4.97
N ARG A 51 -8.75 1.98 -5.66
CA ARG A 51 -8.75 1.03 -6.78
C ARG A 51 -7.45 0.25 -6.84
N TYR A 52 -7.54 -0.98 -7.31
CA TYR A 52 -6.37 -1.82 -7.61
C TYR A 52 -6.14 -1.89 -9.10
N VAL A 53 -4.89 -1.75 -9.53
CA VAL A 53 -4.52 -1.69 -10.95
C VAL A 53 -3.37 -2.66 -11.21
N PHE A 54 -3.45 -3.35 -12.34
CA PHE A 54 -2.39 -4.20 -12.84
C PHE A 54 -1.28 -3.35 -13.48
N ALA A 55 -0.02 -3.62 -13.14
CA ALA A 55 1.14 -2.95 -13.69
C ALA A 55 2.25 -3.94 -14.04
N LEU A 56 3.08 -3.58 -15.02
CA LEU A 56 4.27 -4.33 -15.41
C LEU A 56 5.49 -3.72 -14.73
N GLY A 57 6.13 -4.50 -13.85
CA GLY A 57 7.37 -4.15 -13.19
C GLY A 57 8.60 -4.63 -13.98
N THR A 58 9.72 -3.94 -13.81
CA THR A 58 11.03 -4.40 -14.27
C THR A 58 11.71 -5.26 -13.21
N VAL A 59 12.56 -6.21 -13.65
CA VAL A 59 13.40 -7.05 -12.77
C VAL A 59 14.36 -6.22 -11.91
N ASP A 60 14.82 -5.06 -12.41
CA ASP A 60 15.66 -4.13 -11.65
C ASP A 60 14.97 -3.60 -10.38
N SER A 61 13.65 -3.44 -10.47
CA SER A 61 12.85 -2.96 -9.36
C SER A 61 12.67 -4.01 -8.26
N MET A 62 12.99 -5.30 -8.49
CA MET A 62 12.92 -6.41 -7.51
C MET A 62 13.89 -6.22 -6.32
N GLY A 63 14.92 -5.37 -6.47
CA GLY A 63 15.90 -5.05 -5.42
C GLY A 63 15.46 -3.97 -4.41
N LYS A 64 14.40 -3.20 -4.70
CA LYS A 64 13.87 -2.21 -3.76
C LYS A 64 12.94 -2.89 -2.78
N LYS A 65 13.54 -3.43 -1.71
CA LYS A 65 12.85 -3.79 -0.46
C LYS A 65 11.75 -2.77 -0.18
N THR A 66 10.56 -3.28 0.09
CA THR A 66 9.43 -2.60 0.73
C THR A 66 9.87 -2.04 2.10
N GLY A 67 10.69 -1.01 2.10
CA GLY A 67 11.03 -0.20 3.26
C GLY A 67 10.26 1.09 3.12
N ASP A 68 9.05 1.14 3.66
CA ASP A 68 8.60 2.19 4.58
C ASP A 68 7.11 1.95 4.90
N ARG A 69 6.83 1.21 5.97
CA ARG A 69 5.62 1.45 6.76
C ARG A 69 6.07 1.91 8.13
N THR A 70 6.63 3.11 8.17
CA THR A 70 6.56 3.94 9.36
C THR A 70 5.08 4.29 9.60
N ARG A 71 4.39 3.49 10.42
CA ARG A 71 3.26 4.01 11.21
C ARG A 71 3.71 4.07 12.66
N LYS A 72 4.37 5.19 13.00
CA LYS A 72 4.39 5.72 14.37
C LYS A 72 2.94 5.74 14.84
N LYS A 73 2.64 4.92 15.86
CA LYS A 73 1.37 4.97 16.57
C LYS A 73 1.43 6.23 17.43
N ASP A 74 0.76 7.25 16.93
CA ASP A 74 0.27 8.41 17.65
C ASP A 74 -0.32 7.99 19.01
N LYS A 75 0.19 8.60 20.08
CA LYS A 75 -0.53 8.68 21.36
C LYS A 75 -0.35 10.08 21.89
N SER A 76 -1.30 10.91 21.49
CA SER A 76 -1.59 12.25 21.99
C SER A 76 -1.67 12.28 23.52
N ILE A 77 -0.96 13.26 24.10
CA ILE A 77 -1.43 14.28 25.06
C ILE A 77 -2.26 13.78 26.25
N LEU A 78 -1.69 13.94 27.44
CA LEU A 78 -2.40 14.35 28.67
C LEU A 78 -1.45 15.29 29.46
N ASP A 79 -1.74 16.57 29.26
CA ASP A 79 -1.56 17.81 30.04
C ASP A 79 -0.61 17.97 31.26
N PRO A 80 -0.24 19.25 31.55
CA PRO A 80 0.83 19.65 32.45
C PRO A 80 0.35 19.83 33.89
N GLU A 81 1.12 19.35 34.86
CA GLU A 81 0.96 19.79 36.24
C GLU A 81 2.34 20.11 36.83
N GLY A 82 2.52 21.39 37.17
CA GLY A 82 3.69 21.87 37.85
C GLY A 82 3.68 21.52 39.33
N ALA A 83 4.88 21.24 39.85
CA ALA A 83 5.29 21.50 41.24
C ALA A 83 6.82 21.48 41.20
N ALA A 84 7.50 22.63 41.38
CA ALA A 84 8.00 23.12 42.67
C ALA A 84 8.95 22.11 43.35
N ALA A 85 10.14 22.43 43.85
CA ALA A 85 10.96 23.63 43.91
C ALA A 85 12.31 23.22 44.59
N THR A 86 13.31 24.09 44.50
CA THR A 86 14.47 24.28 45.43
C THR A 86 15.47 23.14 45.56
N SER A 87 16.72 23.33 45.10
CA SER A 87 17.88 23.87 45.83
C SER A 87 18.73 22.79 46.48
#